data_AF-A0A550I116-F1
#
_entry.id   AF-A0A550I116-F1
#
_cell.length_a   1.000
_cell.length_b   1.000
_cell.length_c   1.000
_cell.angle_alpha   90.00
_cell.angle_beta   90.00
_cell.angle_gamma   90.00
#
_symmetry.space_group_name_H-M   'P 1'
#
loop_
_entity.id
_entity.type
_entity.pdbx_description
1 polymer ?
#
loop_
_entity_poly.entity_id
_entity_poly.type
_entity_poly.pdbx_seq_one_letter_code
_entity_poly.pdbx_strand_id
1 'polypeptide(L)'
;MKNLIFILVVILGMGLNAQTSFDKPKIFVRVYDMQGNKIGKGKISAISENSLQLSRHKKTADFPLSNIGQIRTKRSIGNNFATGAMIGAVAVGILGAVFAEPDSGWFSYTAGEGAGAGIIAGGILGAGVGGLSIVFKNAKSYRINANPEQWKVFMEAMVKR
;
A
#
# COMPACT_ATOMS: atom_id res chain seq x y z
N MET A 1 1.11 -32.58 -16.64
CA MET A 1 2.19 -32.62 -15.61
C MET A 1 3.21 -31.49 -15.74
N LYS A 2 3.71 -31.17 -16.94
CA LYS A 2 4.69 -30.08 -17.17
C LYS A 2 4.22 -28.70 -16.67
N ASN A 3 2.94 -28.37 -16.82
CA ASN A 3 2.38 -27.07 -16.40
C ASN A 3 2.20 -26.96 -14.87
N LEU A 4 2.13 -28.10 -14.16
CA LEU A 4 1.98 -28.18 -12.71
C LEU A 4 3.29 -27.80 -11.98
N ILE A 5 4.43 -28.15 -12.59
CA ILE A 5 5.76 -27.78 -12.10
C ILE A 5 5.97 -26.26 -12.16
N PHE A 6 5.47 -25.59 -13.20
CA PHE A 6 5.55 -24.12 -13.31
C PHE A 6 4.76 -23.40 -12.20
N ILE A 7 3.56 -23.88 -11.87
CA ILE A 7 2.74 -23.32 -10.79
C ILE A 7 3.45 -23.47 -9.44
N LEU A 8 4.04 -24.64 -9.19
CA LEU A 8 4.78 -24.92 -7.95
C LEU A 8 6.00 -23.99 -7.80
N VAL A 9 6.75 -23.76 -8.88
CA VAL A 9 7.92 -22.86 -8.89
C VAL A 9 7.53 -21.40 -8.63
N VAL A 10 6.41 -20.94 -9.20
CA VAL A 10 5.89 -19.58 -8.96
C VAL A 10 5.47 -19.39 -7.50
N ILE A 11 4.82 -20.38 -6.89
CA ILE A 11 4.42 -20.33 -5.47
C ILE A 11 5.64 -20.30 -4.55
N LEU A 12 6.66 -21.11 -4.83
CA LEU A 12 7.90 -21.17 -4.03
C LEU A 12 8.73 -19.89 -4.12
N GLY A 13 8.72 -19.19 -5.26
CA GLY A 13 9.45 -17.92 -5.44
C GLY A 13 8.88 -16.73 -4.66
N MET A 14 7.61 -16.77 -4.26
CA MET A 14 6.97 -15.68 -3.51
C MET A 14 7.45 -15.57 -2.05
N GLY A 15 8.02 -16.63 -1.48
CA GLY A 15 8.45 -16.67 -0.07
C GLY A 15 9.71 -15.85 0.25
N LEU A 16 10.47 -15.38 -0.75
CA LEU A 16 11.80 -14.78 -0.54
C LEU A 16 11.79 -13.24 -0.33
N ASN A 17 10.67 -12.56 -0.51
CA ASN A 17 10.63 -11.08 -0.59
C ASN A 17 10.29 -10.33 0.72
N ALA A 18 10.20 -11.01 1.87
CA ALA A 18 9.78 -10.37 3.12
C ALA A 18 10.92 -9.89 4.03
N GLN A 19 12.19 -10.07 3.66
CA GLN A 19 13.33 -9.72 4.51
C GLN A 19 13.74 -8.25 4.35
N THR A 20 13.09 -7.33 5.07
CA THR A 20 13.59 -5.96 5.26
C THR A 20 14.17 -5.80 6.66
N SER A 21 15.43 -5.34 6.71
CA SER A 21 16.26 -5.09 7.91
C SER A 21 15.54 -4.44 9.10
N PHE A 22 15.92 -4.87 10.31
CA PHE A 22 15.47 -4.40 11.62
C PHE A 22 16.02 -3.00 11.98
N ASP A 23 15.79 -1.99 11.15
CA ASP A 23 15.82 -0.62 11.64
C ASP A 23 14.44 -0.30 12.20
N LYS A 24 14.35 0.18 13.45
CA LYS A 24 13.07 0.61 14.04
C LYS A 24 12.38 1.54 13.03
N PRO A 25 11.24 1.14 12.43
CA PRO A 25 10.72 1.84 11.28
C PRO A 25 10.23 3.21 11.74
N LYS A 26 10.95 4.28 11.37
CA LYS A 26 10.48 5.67 11.56
C LYS A 26 9.03 5.74 11.09
N ILE A 27 8.12 6.01 12.03
CA ILE A 27 6.68 5.85 11.85
C ILE A 27 6.22 6.81 10.76
N PHE A 28 5.54 6.27 9.74
CA PHE A 28 4.94 7.12 8.70
C PHE A 28 3.62 7.69 9.18
N VAL A 29 3.43 9.00 9.04
CA VAL A 29 2.20 9.69 9.39
C VAL A 29 1.77 10.68 8.31
N ARG A 30 0.49 11.02 8.34
CA ARG A 30 -0.15 12.09 7.58
C ARG A 30 -0.76 13.08 8.55
N VAL A 31 -0.56 14.35 8.25
CA VAL A 31 -1.01 15.47 9.08
C VAL A 31 -2.10 16.20 8.31
N TYR A 32 -3.18 16.50 9.01
CA TYR A 32 -4.34 17.21 8.50
C TYR A 32 -4.58 18.45 9.35
N ASP A 33 -5.03 19.53 8.74
CA ASP A 33 -5.47 20.75 9.43
C ASP A 33 -6.81 20.55 10.15
N MET A 34 -7.32 21.62 10.77
CA MET A 34 -8.60 21.62 11.47
C MET A 34 -9.79 21.42 10.53
N GLN A 35 -9.64 21.80 9.26
CA GLN A 35 -10.64 21.65 8.22
C GLN A 35 -10.62 20.24 7.60
N GLY A 36 -9.65 19.41 7.97
CA GLY A 36 -9.47 18.06 7.43
C GLY A 36 -8.70 17.99 6.12
N ASN A 37 -8.09 19.08 5.65
CA ASN A 37 -7.20 19.05 4.49
C ASN A 37 -5.83 18.51 4.89
N LYS A 38 -5.24 17.69 4.02
CA LYS A 38 -3.93 17.12 4.25
C LYS A 38 -2.85 18.18 4.02
N ILE A 39 -2.24 18.67 5.10
CA ILE A 39 -1.13 19.63 5.04
C ILE A 39 0.24 18.97 4.91
N GLY A 40 0.37 17.68 5.27
CA GLY A 40 1.68 17.03 5.27
C GLY A 40 1.65 15.50 5.32
N LYS A 41 2.76 14.87 4.91
CA LYS A 41 3.00 13.44 5.11
C LYS A 41 4.50 13.11 5.10
N GLY A 42 4.91 12.14 5.92
CA GLY A 42 6.30 11.73 6.00
C GLY A 42 6.56 10.75 7.14
N LYS A 43 7.82 10.41 7.34
CA LYS A 43 8.28 9.66 8.51
C LYS A 43 8.59 10.64 9.63
N ILE A 44 8.13 10.38 10.85
CA ILE A 44 8.47 11.22 12.02
C ILE A 44 9.99 11.27 12.16
N SER A 45 10.55 12.48 12.15
CA SER A 45 11.97 12.72 12.42
C SER A 45 12.18 13.24 13.83
N ALA A 46 11.31 14.12 14.31
CA ALA A 46 11.29 14.63 15.67
C ALA A 46 9.87 15.01 16.09
N ILE A 47 9.60 14.94 17.39
CA ILE A 47 8.36 15.41 18.01
C ILE A 47 8.78 16.32 19.16
N SER A 48 8.26 17.54 19.19
CA SER A 48 8.47 18.49 20.28
C SER A 48 7.14 18.80 20.98
N GLU A 49 7.17 19.57 22.06
CA GLU A 49 5.96 19.97 22.78
C GLU A 49 4.98 20.76 21.91
N ASN A 50 5.50 21.51 20.91
CA ASN A 50 4.70 22.43 20.11
C ASN A 50 4.75 22.16 18.60
N SER A 51 5.49 21.15 18.14
CA SER A 51 5.62 20.86 16.71
C SER A 51 5.91 19.41 16.38
N LEU A 52 5.58 19.03 15.15
CA LEU A 52 5.87 17.74 14.55
C LEU A 52 6.77 17.92 13.33
N GLN A 53 7.94 17.28 13.35
CA GLN A 53 8.83 17.26 12.19
C GLN A 53 8.70 15.94 11.43
N LEU A 54 8.46 16.06 10.13
CA LEU A 54 8.36 14.94 9.21
C LEU A 54 9.46 14.99 8.16
N SER A 55 10.10 13.85 7.93
CA SER A 55 11.07 13.64 6.87
C SER A 55 10.43 12.93 5.67
N ARG A 56 10.67 13.45 4.46
CA ARG A 56 10.25 12.84 3.20
C ARG A 56 11.20 13.24 2.06
N HIS A 57 11.72 12.28 1.31
CA HIS A 57 12.62 12.50 0.16
C HIS A 57 13.79 13.46 0.50
N LYS A 58 14.48 13.21 1.62
CA LYS A 58 15.59 14.05 2.15
C LYS A 58 15.21 15.50 2.51
N LYS A 59 13.93 15.86 2.46
CA LYS A 59 13.42 17.14 2.98
C LYS A 59 12.74 16.93 4.33
N THR A 60 12.86 17.93 5.20
CA THR A 60 12.14 17.99 6.48
C THR A 60 11.07 19.07 6.38
N ALA A 61 9.89 18.76 6.89
CA ALA A 61 8.79 19.71 7.03
C ALA A 61 8.37 19.75 8.50
N ASP A 62 8.21 20.95 9.05
CA ASP A 62 7.78 21.18 10.42
C ASP A 62 6.31 21.61 10.44
N PHE A 63 5.56 21.07 11.38
CA PHE A 63 4.13 21.31 11.54
C PHE A 63 3.87 21.78 12.97
N PRO A 64 3.60 23.07 13.20
CA PRO A 64 3.23 23.58 14.52
C PRO A 64 1.92 22.95 15.00
N LEU A 65 1.82 22.67 16.31
CA LEU A 65 0.63 22.10 16.96
C LEU A 65 -0.64 22.89 16.65
N SER A 66 -0.54 24.22 16.57
CA SER A 66 -1.65 25.13 16.23
C SER A 66 -2.31 24.79 14.89
N ASN A 67 -1.57 24.16 13.97
CA ASN A 67 -2.03 23.83 12.63
C ASN A 67 -2.44 22.36 12.48
N ILE A 68 -2.32 21.56 13.55
CA ILE A 68 -2.58 20.11 13.52
C ILE A 68 -3.99 19.80 14.03
N GLY A 69 -4.89 19.46 13.11
CA GLY A 69 -6.20 18.91 13.44
C GLY A 69 -6.16 17.41 13.70
N GLN A 70 -5.60 16.63 12.78
CA GLN A 70 -5.59 15.18 12.89
C GLN A 70 -4.29 14.55 12.35
N ILE A 71 -3.84 13.49 13.02
CA ILE A 71 -2.70 12.67 12.58
C ILE A 71 -3.16 11.24 12.31
N ARG A 72 -2.84 10.71 11.13
CA ARG A 72 -3.13 9.32 10.75
C ARG A 72 -1.83 8.56 10.48
N THR A 73 -1.66 7.38 11.08
CA THR A 73 -0.48 6.51 10.85
C THR A 73 -0.62 5.65 9.58
N LYS A 74 -1.70 5.82 8.81
CA LYS A 74 -2.04 5.01 7.63
C LYS A 74 -1.36 5.55 6.35
N ARG A 75 -0.69 4.66 5.60
CA ARG A 75 -0.25 4.92 4.21
C ARG A 75 -1.41 4.80 3.21
N SER A 76 -1.21 5.28 1.97
CA SER A 76 -2.21 5.17 0.90
C SER A 76 -2.24 3.76 0.36
N ILE A 77 -3.42 3.37 -0.14
CA ILE A 77 -3.68 2.09 -0.79
C ILE A 77 -3.04 2.05 -2.18
N GLY A 78 -2.90 3.20 -2.83
CA GLY A 78 -2.56 3.29 -4.25
C GLY A 78 -1.37 2.44 -4.69
N ASN A 79 -0.31 2.35 -3.88
CA ASN A 79 0.83 1.50 -4.24
C ASN A 79 0.44 0.00 -4.24
N ASN A 80 -0.20 -0.49 -3.18
CA ASN A 80 -0.61 -1.89 -3.10
C ASN A 80 -1.67 -2.23 -4.14
N PHE A 81 -2.62 -1.31 -4.39
CA PHE A 81 -3.62 -1.44 -5.44
C PHE A 81 -2.97 -1.56 -6.83
N ALA A 82 -2.08 -0.63 -7.17
CA ALA A 82 -1.40 -0.62 -8.47
C ALA A 82 -0.47 -1.82 -8.64
N THR A 83 0.30 -2.18 -7.60
CA THR A 83 1.17 -3.37 -7.63
C THR A 83 0.35 -4.64 -7.79
N GLY A 84 -0.76 -4.78 -7.04
CA GLY A 84 -1.67 -5.91 -7.19
C GLY A 84 -2.25 -5.99 -8.60
N ALA A 85 -2.72 -4.86 -9.14
CA ALA A 85 -3.24 -4.79 -10.51
C ALA A 85 -2.21 -5.23 -11.55
N MET A 86 -0.98 -4.73 -11.45
CA MET A 86 0.11 -5.07 -12.37
C MET A 86 0.45 -6.56 -12.30
N ILE A 87 0.62 -7.11 -11.10
CA ILE A 87 0.93 -8.54 -10.92
C ILE A 87 -0.21 -9.40 -11.46
N GLY A 88 -1.46 -9.07 -11.13
CA GLY A 88 -2.62 -9.81 -11.60
C GLY A 88 -2.77 -9.77 -13.12
N ALA A 89 -2.59 -8.59 -13.74
CA ALA A 89 -2.66 -8.41 -15.18
C ALA A 89 -1.60 -9.26 -15.90
N VAL A 90 -0.35 -9.24 -15.43
CA VAL A 90 0.73 -10.03 -16.03
C VAL A 90 0.46 -11.52 -15.85
N ALA A 91 0.11 -11.96 -14.64
CA ALA A 91 -0.11 -13.38 -14.35
C ALA A 91 -1.26 -13.95 -15.18
N VAL A 92 -2.43 -13.30 -15.15
CA VAL A 92 -3.62 -13.81 -15.87
C VAL A 92 -3.50 -13.57 -17.38
N GLY A 93 -2.83 -12.52 -17.83
CA GLY A 93 -2.50 -12.33 -19.24
C GLY A 93 -1.65 -13.46 -19.81
N ILE A 94 -0.60 -13.89 -19.08
CA ILE A 94 0.21 -15.05 -19.48
C ILE A 94 -0.64 -16.31 -19.52
N LEU A 95 -1.47 -16.56 -18.50
CA LEU A 95 -2.35 -17.73 -18.48
C LEU A 95 -3.34 -17.70 -19.65
N GLY A 96 -3.95 -16.54 -19.93
CA GLY A 96 -4.84 -16.35 -21.06
C GLY A 96 -4.17 -16.66 -22.40
N ALA A 97 -2.91 -16.25 -22.59
CA ALA A 97 -2.15 -16.60 -23.81
C ALA A 97 -1.85 -18.10 -23.91
N VAL A 98 -1.45 -18.72 -22.79
CA VAL A 98 -1.01 -20.13 -22.73
C VAL A 98 -2.17 -21.11 -22.91
N PHE A 99 -3.36 -20.77 -22.40
CA PHE A 99 -4.56 -21.60 -22.52
C PHE A 99 -5.40 -21.30 -23.76
N ALA A 100 -4.88 -20.51 -24.71
CA ALA A 100 -5.61 -20.20 -25.94
C ALA A 100 -5.78 -21.44 -26.83
N GLU A 101 -7.03 -21.71 -27.19
CA GLU A 101 -7.43 -22.81 -28.07
C GLU A 101 -8.21 -22.26 -29.28
N PRO A 102 -7.49 -21.83 -30.34
CA PRO A 102 -8.11 -21.16 -31.50
C PRO A 102 -9.06 -22.05 -32.32
N ASP A 103 -9.05 -23.37 -32.10
CA ASP A 103 -9.87 -24.34 -32.84
C ASP A 103 -10.94 -25.02 -31.97
N SER A 104 -11.25 -24.48 -30.78
CA SER A 104 -12.15 -25.09 -29.77
C SER A 104 -13.66 -24.84 -29.97
N GLY A 105 -14.08 -24.27 -31.10
CA GLY A 105 -15.49 -23.99 -31.40
C GLY A 105 -15.94 -22.59 -30.96
N TRP A 106 -17.14 -22.44 -30.38
CA TRP A 106 -17.76 -21.12 -30.10
C TRP A 106 -16.97 -20.24 -29.11
N PHE A 107 -16.14 -20.85 -28.26
CA PHE A 107 -15.27 -20.14 -27.30
C PHE A 107 -13.81 -20.08 -27.76
N SER A 108 -13.54 -20.24 -29.05
CA SER A 108 -12.17 -20.13 -29.55
C SER A 108 -11.65 -18.70 -29.42
N TYR A 109 -10.38 -18.58 -29.02
CA TYR A 109 -9.69 -17.31 -28.96
C TYR A 109 -8.21 -17.50 -29.27
N THR A 110 -7.61 -16.49 -29.88
CA THR A 110 -6.17 -16.46 -30.16
C THR A 110 -5.38 -16.17 -28.88
N ALA A 111 -4.09 -16.52 -28.87
CA ALA A 111 -3.20 -16.18 -27.75
C ALA A 111 -3.20 -14.67 -27.44
N GLY A 112 -3.35 -13.80 -28.45
CA GLY A 112 -3.44 -12.36 -28.28
C GLY A 112 -4.73 -11.90 -27.60
N GLU A 113 -5.87 -12.46 -27.99
CA GLU A 113 -7.17 -12.17 -27.36
C GLU A 113 -7.23 -12.69 -25.93
N GLY A 114 -6.73 -13.92 -25.70
CA GLY A 114 -6.60 -14.51 -24.38
C GLY A 114 -5.70 -13.68 -23.46
N ALA A 115 -4.56 -13.21 -23.98
CA ALA A 115 -3.67 -12.30 -23.24
C ALA A 115 -4.35 -10.98 -22.90
N GLY A 116 -5.03 -10.36 -23.87
CA GLY A 116 -5.73 -9.09 -23.67
C GLY A 116 -6.85 -9.19 -22.63
N ALA A 117 -7.73 -10.19 -22.76
CA ALA A 117 -8.79 -10.46 -21.79
C ALA A 117 -8.20 -10.79 -20.41
N GLY A 118 -7.14 -11.59 -20.36
CA GLY A 118 -6.44 -11.95 -19.14
C GLY A 118 -5.80 -10.76 -18.43
N ILE A 119 -5.22 -9.80 -19.17
CA ILE A 119 -4.67 -8.56 -18.61
C ILE A 119 -5.75 -7.74 -17.91
N ILE A 120 -6.92 -7.58 -18.54
CA ILE A 120 -8.03 -6.80 -17.99
C ILE A 120 -8.58 -7.49 -16.74
N ALA A 121 -8.94 -8.77 -16.86
CA ALA A 121 -9.52 -9.55 -15.76
C ALA A 121 -8.54 -9.67 -14.59
N GLY A 122 -7.29 -10.04 -14.88
CA GLY A 122 -6.22 -10.13 -13.90
C GLY A 122 -5.90 -8.81 -13.24
N GLY A 123 -5.91 -7.71 -14.00
CA GLY A 123 -5.71 -6.37 -13.48
C GLY A 123 -6.75 -6.01 -12.42
N ILE A 124 -8.03 -6.26 -12.70
CA ILE A 124 -9.14 -5.99 -11.78
C ILE A 124 -9.02 -6.87 -10.52
N LEU A 125 -8.84 -8.18 -10.69
CA LEU A 125 -8.70 -9.12 -9.58
C LEU A 125 -7.50 -8.78 -8.69
N GLY A 126 -6.34 -8.55 -9.32
CA GLY A 126 -5.12 -8.16 -8.64
C GLY A 126 -5.25 -6.83 -7.90
N ALA A 127 -5.93 -5.84 -8.50
CA ALA A 127 -6.22 -4.57 -7.85
C ALA A 127 -7.12 -4.75 -6.62
N GLY A 128 -8.12 -5.63 -6.71
CA GLY A 128 -9.00 -6.01 -5.59
C GLY A 128 -8.20 -6.60 -4.43
N VAL A 129 -7.36 -7.60 -4.70
CA VAL A 129 -6.48 -8.22 -3.69
C VAL A 129 -5.52 -7.19 -3.09
N GLY A 130 -4.87 -6.38 -3.93
CA GLY A 130 -4.00 -5.29 -3.51
C GLY A 130 -4.72 -4.26 -2.64
N GLY A 131 -5.98 -3.97 -2.97
CA GLY A 131 -6.87 -3.10 -2.21
C GLY A 131 -7.22 -3.65 -0.84
N LEU A 132 -7.57 -4.94 -0.75
CA LEU A 132 -7.95 -5.65 0.48
C LEU A 132 -6.84 -5.66 1.54
N SER A 133 -5.57 -5.58 1.13
CA SER A 133 -4.43 -5.46 2.04
C SER A 133 -4.54 -4.30 3.05
N ILE A 134 -5.43 -3.34 2.81
CA ILE A 134 -5.71 -2.23 3.71
C ILE A 134 -6.48 -2.63 4.98
N VAL A 135 -7.38 -3.62 4.89
CA VAL A 135 -8.25 -4.02 6.00
C VAL A 135 -7.39 -4.61 7.12
N PHE A 136 -6.32 -5.30 6.73
CA PHE A 136 -5.35 -5.89 7.64
C PHE A 136 -4.31 -4.89 8.18
N LYS A 137 -4.34 -3.61 7.78
CA LYS A 137 -3.42 -2.59 8.31
C LYS A 137 -4.01 -1.89 9.54
N ASN A 138 -3.39 -2.16 10.69
CA ASN A 138 -3.66 -1.50 11.98
C ASN A 138 -3.31 0.00 11.95
N ALA A 139 -4.21 0.80 11.39
CA ALA A 139 -4.10 2.25 11.33
C ALA A 139 -4.68 2.90 12.59
N LYS A 140 -3.90 3.80 13.21
CA LYS A 140 -4.37 4.65 14.31
C LYS A 140 -4.60 6.07 13.80
N SER A 141 -5.62 6.72 14.35
CA SER A 141 -5.97 8.10 14.06
C SER A 141 -6.06 8.88 15.36
N TYR A 142 -5.34 9.98 15.45
CA TYR A 142 -5.26 10.86 16.62
C TYR A 142 -5.89 12.20 16.26
N ARG A 143 -6.99 12.55 16.94
CA ARG A 143 -7.61 13.88 16.81
C ARG A 143 -6.91 14.80 17.80
N ILE A 144 -6.13 15.74 17.28
CA ILE A 144 -5.32 16.66 18.09
C ILE A 144 -6.08 17.97 18.26
N ASN A 145 -6.60 18.55 17.18
CA ASN A 145 -7.34 19.81 17.16
C ASN A 145 -6.63 20.95 17.93
N ALA A 146 -5.31 21.06 17.78
CA ALA A 146 -4.45 21.97 18.53
C ALA A 146 -4.56 21.88 20.07
N ASN A 147 -5.13 20.79 20.59
CA ASN A 147 -5.27 20.57 22.02
C ASN A 147 -3.97 19.96 22.60
N PRO A 148 -3.29 20.63 23.55
CA PRO A 148 -2.06 20.13 24.16
C PRO A 148 -2.19 18.79 24.88
N GLU A 149 -3.36 18.48 25.46
CA GLU A 149 -3.60 17.20 26.14
C GLU A 149 -3.65 16.04 25.14
N GLN A 150 -4.35 16.23 24.02
CA GLN A 150 -4.41 15.25 22.93
C GLN A 150 -3.05 15.09 22.26
N TRP A 151 -2.28 16.18 22.18
CA TRP A 151 -0.91 16.16 21.71
C TRP A 151 -0.01 15.29 22.61
N LYS A 152 -0.10 15.46 23.93
CA LYS A 152 0.63 14.64 24.89
C LYS A 152 0.29 13.15 24.77
N VAL A 153 -1.00 12.81 24.63
CA VAL A 153 -1.44 11.43 24.39
C VAL A 153 -0.81 10.85 23.11
N PHE A 154 -0.75 11.65 22.04
CA PHE A 154 -0.07 11.24 20.80
C PHE A 154 1.43 11.01 21.02
N MET A 155 2.12 11.94 21.70
CA MET A 155 3.55 11.81 22.00
C MET A 155 3.84 10.53 22.80
N GLU A 156 3.10 10.28 23.87
CA GLU A 156 3.23 9.07 24.69
C GLU A 156 3.00 7.79 23.86
N ALA A 157 2.01 7.80 22.96
CA ALA A 157 1.73 6.68 22.09
C ALA A 157 2.82 6.41 21.04
N MET A 158 3.61 7.43 20.67
CA MET A 158 4.76 7.28 19.77
C MET A 158 6.01 6.80 20.51
N VAL A 159 6.16 7.13 21.80
CA VAL A 159 7.29 6.67 22.64
C VAL A 159 7.12 5.22 23.08
N LYS A 160 5.90 4.78 23.40
CA LYS A 160 5.60 3.40 23.85
C LYS A 160 5.61 2.33 22.73
N ARG A 161 6.01 2.68 21.51
CA ARG A 161 5.97 1.81 20.32
C ARG A 161 7.36 1.35 19.89
#